data_AF-A0A391PTE5-F1
#
_entry.id   AF-A0A391PTE5-F1
#
_cell.length_a   1.000
_cell.length_b   1.000
_cell.length_c   1.000
_cell.angle_alpha   90.00
_cell.angle_beta   90.00
_cell.angle_gamma   90.00
#
_symmetry.space_group_name_H-M   'P 1'
#
loop_
_entity.id
_entity.type
_entity.pdbx_description
1 polymer ?
#
loop_
_entity_poly.entity_id
_entity_poly.type
_entity_poly.pdbx_seq_one_letter_code
_entity_poly.pdbx_strand_id
1 'polypeptide(L)'
;MFRCDDWRVPPTPPEQPRANQFAHLLTLVAANAIPAVGWFTQEWSAATTLIVYWFETVAGLLFIYARGVLQQRWNPRRGHFRYEAPQSKDPQGKPGSFIKGFFFINAVFCAAHGVFIAVILLILSHNGNAELVGLDWRSAGIGCLQMLVIVVVDFLVDVPYLRRWSFGVLEQTANRSFGRVGVVHLALIFGIFAAAVTNSPARMFGVFVVLKTLYSLSTALPMYEPATPPKWLSRAMNRIRREPEGQRFEDMWVKDQAAEVRRRTRNDEVWTGAGR
;
A
#
# COMPACT_ATOMS: atom_id res chain seq x y z
N MET A 1 -11.24 -34.11 -18.14
CA MET A 1 -10.10 -34.08 -19.08
C MET A 1 -10.18 -32.77 -19.85
N PHE A 2 -9.56 -31.70 -19.34
CA PHE A 2 -9.62 -30.36 -19.93
C PHE A 2 -8.39 -30.15 -20.84
N ARG A 3 -8.60 -29.64 -22.06
CA ARG A 3 -7.57 -29.43 -23.11
C ARG A 3 -6.57 -28.34 -22.71
N CYS A 4 -5.31 -28.54 -23.08
CA CYS A 4 -4.16 -27.64 -22.90
C CYS A 4 -4.22 -26.31 -23.68
N ASP A 5 -5.37 -25.86 -24.17
CA ASP A 5 -5.47 -24.68 -25.06
C ASP A 5 -6.08 -23.43 -24.40
N ASP A 6 -6.57 -23.52 -23.17
CA ASP A 6 -7.40 -22.49 -22.53
C ASP A 6 -6.62 -21.35 -21.83
N TRP A 7 -5.31 -21.25 -22.05
CA TRP A 7 -4.42 -20.28 -21.37
C TRP A 7 -4.07 -19.06 -22.24
N ARG A 8 -4.56 -18.99 -23.49
CA ARG A 8 -4.06 -18.03 -24.50
C ARG A 8 -4.62 -16.61 -24.43
N VAL A 9 -5.53 -16.30 -23.51
CA VAL A 9 -6.05 -14.93 -23.38
C VAL A 9 -5.97 -14.50 -21.92
N PRO A 10 -4.97 -13.68 -21.53
CA PRO A 10 -5.04 -13.00 -20.25
C PRO A 10 -6.30 -12.11 -20.27
N PRO A 11 -7.21 -12.23 -19.29
CA PRO A 11 -8.35 -11.32 -19.21
C PRO A 11 -7.81 -9.89 -19.14
N THR A 12 -8.33 -9.02 -19.98
CA THR A 12 -8.09 -7.57 -19.90
C THR A 12 -8.28 -7.12 -18.46
N PRO A 13 -7.34 -6.36 -17.88
CA PRO A 13 -7.47 -5.89 -16.51
C PRO A 13 -8.82 -5.18 -16.35
N PRO A 14 -9.55 -5.42 -15.24
CA PRO A 14 -10.84 -4.78 -15.03
C PRO A 14 -10.64 -3.27 -15.14
N GLU A 15 -11.33 -2.65 -16.11
CA GLU A 15 -11.24 -1.22 -16.31
C GLU A 15 -11.62 -0.51 -15.00
N GLN A 16 -10.64 0.17 -14.40
CA GLN A 16 -10.95 1.18 -13.39
C GLN A 16 -11.84 2.24 -14.07
N PRO A 17 -12.96 2.66 -13.48
CA PRO A 17 -13.77 3.74 -14.03
C PRO A 17 -12.90 5.01 -14.17
N ARG A 18 -12.54 5.36 -15.41
CA ARG A 18 -11.58 6.43 -15.75
C ARG A 18 -11.95 7.79 -15.15
N ALA A 19 -13.21 8.00 -14.79
CA ALA A 19 -13.72 9.25 -14.22
C ALA A 19 -13.18 9.58 -12.82
N ASN A 20 -12.83 8.58 -11.99
CA ASN A 20 -12.37 8.83 -10.62
C ASN A 20 -10.85 9.02 -10.52
N GLN A 21 -10.11 8.66 -11.57
CA GLN A 21 -8.65 8.68 -11.56
C GLN A 21 -8.10 10.09 -11.34
N PHE A 22 -8.75 11.11 -11.90
CA PHE A 22 -8.35 12.51 -11.69
C PHE A 22 -8.55 12.95 -10.22
N ALA A 23 -9.68 12.57 -9.61
CA ALA A 23 -9.93 12.87 -8.20
C ALA A 23 -8.90 12.17 -7.29
N HIS A 24 -8.58 10.91 -7.54
CA HIS A 24 -7.56 10.17 -6.79
C HIS A 24 -6.15 10.74 -6.98
N LEU A 25 -5.82 11.23 -8.18
CA LEU A 25 -4.55 11.92 -8.41
C LEU A 25 -4.51 13.24 -7.63
N LEU A 26 -5.61 13.99 -7.63
CA LEU A 26 -5.69 15.25 -6.88
C LEU A 26 -5.57 15.02 -5.37
N THR A 27 -6.26 14.02 -4.82
CA THR A 27 -6.17 13.66 -3.39
C THR A 27 -4.78 13.13 -3.04
N LEU A 28 -4.14 12.36 -3.91
CA LEU A 28 -2.77 11.88 -3.73
C LEU A 28 -1.76 13.04 -3.73
N VAL A 29 -1.89 13.99 -4.66
CA VAL A 29 -1.03 15.18 -4.71
C VAL A 29 -1.26 16.03 -3.47
N ALA A 30 -2.52 16.29 -3.10
CA ALA A 30 -2.86 17.09 -1.94
C ALA A 30 -2.37 16.46 -0.61
N ALA A 31 -2.50 15.14 -0.46
CA ALA A 31 -2.00 14.41 0.71
C ALA A 31 -0.47 14.50 0.84
N ASN A 32 0.28 14.50 -0.26
CA ASN A 32 1.73 14.71 -0.20
C ASN A 32 2.10 16.19 -0.02
N ALA A 33 1.28 17.11 -0.55
CA ALA A 33 1.52 18.54 -0.46
C ALA A 33 1.36 19.08 0.97
N ILE A 34 0.39 18.61 1.77
CA ILE A 34 0.15 19.13 3.12
C ILE A 34 1.44 19.12 3.98
N PRO A 35 2.12 17.98 4.16
CA PRO A 35 3.26 17.95 5.07
C PRO A 35 4.50 18.58 4.42
N ALA A 36 4.60 18.58 3.09
CA ALA A 36 5.66 19.29 2.38
C ALA A 36 5.53 20.81 2.55
N VAL A 37 4.34 21.37 2.34
CA VAL A 37 4.04 22.78 2.57
C VAL A 37 4.24 23.13 4.06
N GLY A 38 3.74 22.29 4.95
CA GLY A 38 3.95 22.41 6.39
C GLY A 38 5.44 22.54 6.75
N TRP A 39 6.27 21.61 6.26
CA TRP A 39 7.71 21.58 6.51
C TRP A 39 8.46 22.75 5.86
N PHE A 40 8.22 23.04 4.57
CA PHE A 40 9.03 24.01 3.81
C PHE A 40 8.57 25.46 3.95
N THR A 41 7.31 25.70 4.34
CA THR A 41 6.74 27.06 4.34
C THR A 41 6.11 27.47 5.67
N GLN A 42 5.64 26.52 6.48
CA GLN A 42 4.98 26.81 7.76
C GLN A 42 5.85 26.47 8.97
N GLU A 43 7.15 26.25 8.75
CA GLU A 43 8.15 25.94 9.78
C GLU A 43 7.72 24.79 10.70
N TRP A 44 6.99 23.80 10.17
CA TRP A 44 6.59 22.65 10.96
C TRP A 44 7.83 21.96 11.52
N SER A 45 7.81 21.72 12.82
CA SER A 45 8.82 20.89 13.44
C SER A 45 8.81 19.47 12.88
N ALA A 46 9.93 18.78 13.08
CA ALA A 46 10.08 17.38 12.72
C ALA A 46 8.98 16.52 13.38
N ALA A 47 8.69 16.80 14.65
CA ALA A 47 7.63 16.13 15.41
C ALA A 47 6.25 16.33 14.79
N THR A 48 5.90 17.57 14.44
CA THR A 48 4.60 17.91 13.82
C THR A 48 4.41 17.16 12.51
N THR A 49 5.42 17.21 11.64
CA THR A 49 5.41 16.54 10.33
C THR A 49 5.26 15.01 10.46
N LEU A 50 5.98 14.42 11.42
CA LEU A 50 5.98 12.98 11.67
C LEU A 50 4.61 12.50 12.19
N ILE A 51 3.99 13.26 13.09
CA ILE A 51 2.64 12.96 13.61
C ILE A 51 1.60 13.01 12.49
N VAL A 52 1.64 14.03 11.63
CA VAL A 52 0.69 14.15 10.51
C VAL A 52 0.85 12.98 9.52
N TYR A 53 2.08 12.55 9.23
CA TYR A 53 2.32 11.39 8.37
C TYR A 53 1.89 10.06 9.00
N TRP A 54 2.10 9.88 10.29
CA TRP A 54 1.60 8.72 11.00
C TRP A 54 0.07 8.70 11.00
N PHE A 55 -0.56 9.84 11.25
CA PHE A 55 -2.02 9.98 11.19
C PHE A 55 -2.58 9.66 9.80
N GLU A 56 -1.96 10.18 8.72
CA GLU A 56 -2.34 9.85 7.34
C GLU A 56 -2.34 8.32 7.12
N THR A 57 -1.31 7.64 7.65
CA THR A 57 -1.17 6.18 7.53
C THR A 57 -2.30 5.44 8.26
N VAL A 58 -2.61 5.85 9.49
CA VAL A 58 -3.70 5.27 10.29
C VAL A 58 -5.06 5.53 9.62
N ALA A 59 -5.32 6.76 9.18
CA ALA A 59 -6.55 7.12 8.48
C ALA A 59 -6.70 6.30 7.18
N GLY A 60 -5.63 6.22 6.37
CA GLY A 60 -5.62 5.43 5.15
C GLY A 60 -5.95 3.95 5.39
N LEU A 61 -5.36 3.34 6.42
CA LEU A 61 -5.68 1.97 6.85
C LEU A 61 -7.17 1.81 7.19
N LEU A 62 -7.71 2.70 8.01
CA LEU A 62 -9.13 2.66 8.42
C LEU A 62 -10.07 2.80 7.24
N PHE A 63 -9.79 3.71 6.31
CA PHE A 63 -10.63 3.93 5.13
C PHE A 63 -10.51 2.81 4.08
N ILE A 64 -9.38 2.10 3.99
CA ILE A 64 -9.28 0.88 3.18
C ILE A 64 -10.07 -0.26 3.83
N TYR A 65 -9.96 -0.41 5.14
CA TYR A 65 -10.78 -1.36 5.89
C TYR A 65 -12.28 -1.09 5.69
N ALA A 66 -12.69 0.18 5.79
CA ALA A 66 -14.06 0.59 5.54
C ALA A 66 -14.51 0.22 4.11
N ARG A 67 -13.72 0.55 3.07
CA ARG A 67 -14.02 0.13 1.68
C ARG A 67 -14.23 -1.37 1.58
N GLY A 68 -13.38 -2.16 2.23
CA GLY A 68 -13.50 -3.62 2.23
C GLY A 68 -14.75 -4.14 2.92
N VAL A 69 -15.15 -3.56 4.06
CA VAL A 69 -16.39 -3.93 4.77
C VAL A 69 -17.63 -3.52 3.98
N LEU A 70 -17.65 -2.31 3.40
CA LEU A 70 -18.75 -1.84 2.56
C LEU A 70 -18.89 -2.69 1.29
N GLN A 71 -17.77 -2.99 0.60
CA GLN A 71 -17.78 -3.87 -0.56
C GLN A 71 -18.25 -5.28 -0.19
N GLN A 72 -17.78 -5.84 0.93
CA GLN A 72 -18.21 -7.15 1.41
C GLN A 72 -19.74 -7.20 1.61
N ARG A 73 -20.35 -6.12 2.10
CA ARG A 73 -21.80 -6.02 2.31
C ARG A 73 -22.59 -5.85 1.01
N TRP A 74 -22.08 -5.07 0.05
CA TRP A 74 -22.82 -4.75 -1.19
C TRP A 74 -22.56 -5.71 -2.35
N ASN A 75 -21.37 -6.32 -2.38
CA ASN A 75 -20.91 -7.19 -3.45
C ASN A 75 -20.06 -8.33 -2.83
N PRO A 76 -20.69 -9.29 -2.11
CA PRO A 76 -19.96 -10.34 -1.41
C PRO A 76 -19.24 -11.25 -2.41
N ARG A 77 -17.91 -11.17 -2.42
CA ARG A 77 -17.00 -12.03 -3.21
C ARG A 77 -16.26 -13.02 -2.32
N ARG A 78 -15.85 -14.14 -2.91
CA ARG A 78 -15.12 -15.21 -2.23
C ARG A 78 -13.88 -14.70 -1.50
N GLY A 79 -13.13 -13.78 -2.08
CA GLY A 79 -11.93 -13.20 -1.48
C GLY A 79 -12.14 -12.52 -0.11
N HIS A 80 -13.36 -12.05 0.20
CA HIS A 80 -13.66 -11.50 1.53
C HIS A 80 -13.75 -12.56 2.62
N PHE A 81 -14.03 -13.82 2.28
CA PHE A 81 -14.31 -14.90 3.23
C PHE A 81 -13.28 -16.02 3.17
N ARG A 82 -12.85 -16.39 1.96
CA ARG A 82 -11.88 -17.44 1.66
C ARG A 82 -10.83 -16.89 0.70
N TYR A 83 -10.00 -16.00 1.21
CA TYR A 83 -8.92 -15.37 0.46
C TYR A 83 -7.81 -16.36 0.14
N GLU A 84 -7.35 -16.32 -1.10
CA GLU A 84 -6.13 -17.00 -1.53
C GLU A 84 -5.04 -15.98 -1.83
N ALA A 85 -3.94 -16.10 -1.09
CA ALA A 85 -2.77 -15.23 -1.23
C ALA A 85 -1.87 -15.66 -2.41
N PRO A 86 -1.12 -14.73 -3.04
CA PRO A 86 -0.22 -15.02 -4.16
C PRO A 86 0.83 -16.12 -3.88
N GLN A 87 1.23 -16.32 -2.63
CA GLN A 87 2.21 -17.31 -2.20
C GLN A 87 1.78 -18.02 -0.91
N SER A 88 0.60 -18.63 -0.89
CA SER A 88 0.26 -19.54 0.22
C SER A 88 1.18 -20.77 0.16
N LYS A 89 2.27 -20.75 0.92
CA LYS A 89 3.18 -21.90 1.10
C LYS A 89 2.51 -23.11 1.76
N ASP A 90 1.30 -22.92 2.29
CA ASP A 90 0.57 -23.95 3.01
C ASP A 90 -0.82 -24.20 2.38
N PRO A 91 -0.98 -25.28 1.61
CA PRO A 91 -2.27 -25.70 1.06
C PRO A 91 -3.32 -26.07 2.14
N GLN A 92 -2.89 -26.28 3.39
CA GLN A 92 -3.76 -26.70 4.51
C GLN A 92 -4.18 -25.56 5.44
N GLY A 93 -3.62 -24.35 5.27
CA GLY A 93 -4.03 -23.18 6.04
C GLY A 93 -5.51 -22.86 5.79
N LYS A 94 -6.30 -22.68 6.86
CA LYS A 94 -7.71 -22.32 6.73
C LYS A 94 -7.81 -20.99 5.96
N PRO A 95 -8.52 -20.94 4.81
CA PRO A 95 -8.61 -19.72 4.03
C PRO A 95 -9.36 -18.66 4.85
N GLY A 96 -8.67 -17.57 5.14
CA GLY A 96 -9.16 -16.48 5.98
C GLY A 96 -9.78 -15.33 5.19
N SER A 97 -10.24 -14.31 5.91
CA SER A 97 -10.72 -13.07 5.29
C SER A 97 -9.56 -12.15 4.95
N PHE A 98 -9.46 -11.73 3.69
CA PHE A 98 -8.45 -10.77 3.24
C PHE A 98 -8.44 -9.50 4.08
N ILE A 99 -9.61 -8.87 4.26
CA ILE A 99 -9.69 -7.56 4.90
C ILE A 99 -9.32 -7.62 6.39
N LYS A 100 -9.62 -8.74 7.06
CA LYS A 100 -9.21 -8.97 8.45
C LYS A 100 -7.70 -9.17 8.57
N GLY A 101 -7.12 -9.99 7.69
CA GLY A 101 -5.67 -10.23 7.66
C GLY A 101 -4.90 -8.95 7.33
N PHE A 102 -5.35 -8.23 6.30
CA PHE A 102 -4.82 -6.91 5.93
C PHE A 102 -4.88 -5.95 7.11
N PHE A 103 -6.05 -5.76 7.74
CA PHE A 103 -6.19 -4.83 8.85
C PHE A 103 -5.31 -5.21 10.04
N PHE A 104 -5.28 -6.49 10.43
CA PHE A 104 -4.49 -6.94 11.57
C PHE A 104 -3.00 -6.65 11.38
N ILE A 105 -2.43 -7.09 10.25
CA ILE A 105 -0.99 -6.91 9.96
C ILE A 105 -0.64 -5.42 9.92
N ASN A 106 -1.45 -4.63 9.22
CA ASN A 106 -1.20 -3.20 9.08
C ASN A 106 -1.42 -2.43 10.39
N ALA A 107 -2.41 -2.81 11.20
CA ALA A 107 -2.68 -2.17 12.49
C ALA A 107 -1.53 -2.40 13.47
N VAL A 108 -0.99 -3.63 13.54
CA VAL A 108 0.20 -3.94 14.34
C VAL A 108 1.38 -3.08 13.91
N PHE A 109 1.60 -2.95 12.60
CA PHE A 109 2.69 -2.14 12.08
C PHE A 109 2.49 -0.64 12.37
N CYS A 110 1.29 -0.10 12.16
CA CYS A 110 0.95 1.29 12.48
C CYS A 110 1.10 1.59 13.98
N ALA A 111 0.73 0.65 14.85
CA ALA A 111 0.88 0.76 16.29
C ALA A 111 2.37 0.76 16.69
N ALA A 112 3.16 -0.20 16.18
CA ALA A 112 4.59 -0.25 16.41
C ALA A 112 5.30 1.04 15.93
N HIS A 113 4.86 1.59 14.80
CA HIS A 113 5.33 2.87 14.29
C HIS A 113 4.99 4.04 15.22
N GLY A 114 3.74 4.09 15.73
CA GLY A 114 3.34 5.13 16.68
C GLY A 114 4.18 5.08 17.95
N VAL A 115 4.46 3.88 18.48
CA VAL A 115 5.38 3.69 19.61
C VAL A 115 6.79 4.17 19.27
N PHE A 116 7.28 3.82 18.08
CA PHE A 116 8.59 4.26 17.60
C PHE A 116 8.69 5.80 17.55
N ILE A 117 7.67 6.48 17.02
CA ILE A 117 7.59 7.95 17.01
C ILE A 117 7.61 8.51 18.43
N ALA A 118 6.83 7.94 19.35
CA ALA A 118 6.81 8.40 20.74
C ALA A 118 8.21 8.27 21.40
N VAL A 119 8.91 7.17 21.16
CA VAL A 119 10.26 6.93 21.69
C VAL A 119 11.28 7.92 21.12
N ILE A 120 11.30 8.14 19.79
CA ILE A 120 12.27 9.07 19.20
C ILE A 120 12.01 10.51 19.66
N LEU A 121 10.75 10.93 19.79
CA LEU A 121 10.41 12.25 20.33
C LEU A 121 10.85 12.40 21.79
N LEU A 122 10.69 11.35 22.61
CA LEU A 122 11.15 11.34 24.00
C LEU A 122 12.68 11.47 24.06
N ILE A 123 13.41 10.68 23.27
CA ILE A 123 14.88 10.73 23.22
C ILE A 123 15.38 12.11 22.76
N LEU A 124 14.80 12.66 21.68
CA LEU A 124 15.18 13.99 21.19
C LEU A 124 14.89 15.09 22.23
N SER A 125 13.76 14.99 22.94
CA SER A 125 13.40 15.92 24.00
C SER A 125 14.38 15.84 25.18
N HIS A 126 14.81 14.63 25.55
CA HIS A 126 15.75 14.44 26.66
C HIS A 126 17.18 14.86 26.29
N ASN A 127 17.58 14.74 25.02
CA ASN A 127 18.92 15.08 24.54
C ASN A 127 19.11 16.58 24.20
N GLY A 128 18.24 17.46 24.69
CA GLY A 128 18.35 18.91 24.49
C GLY A 128 18.00 19.41 23.08
N ASN A 129 17.47 18.56 22.19
CA ASN A 129 17.00 18.94 20.86
C ASN A 129 15.54 19.43 20.89
N ALA A 130 15.19 20.24 21.89
CA ALA A 130 13.83 20.68 22.15
C ALA A 130 13.24 21.50 20.98
N GLU A 131 14.07 22.24 20.24
CA GLU A 131 13.67 22.95 19.02
C GLU A 131 13.14 22.03 17.91
N LEU A 132 13.76 20.85 17.73
CA LEU A 132 13.31 19.85 16.75
C LEU A 132 12.03 19.14 17.20
N VAL A 133 11.82 19.05 18.51
CA VAL A 133 10.60 18.51 19.10
C VAL A 133 9.47 19.51 19.05
N GLY A 134 9.74 20.84 19.11
CA GLY A 134 8.81 21.97 19.15
C GLY A 134 7.40 21.68 18.63
N LEU A 135 6.62 20.95 19.42
CA LEU A 135 5.42 20.29 18.93
C LEU A 135 4.29 21.26 19.11
N ASP A 136 3.93 21.94 18.03
CA ASP A 136 2.71 22.73 18.02
C ASP A 136 1.52 21.80 17.76
N TRP A 137 0.84 21.41 18.83
CA TRP A 137 -0.38 20.60 18.77
C TRP A 137 -1.48 21.24 17.91
N ARG A 138 -1.49 22.58 17.77
CA ARG A 138 -2.45 23.26 16.90
C ARG A 138 -2.12 22.99 15.43
N SER A 139 -0.87 23.19 15.01
CA SER A 139 -0.42 22.88 13.65
C SER A 139 -0.55 21.39 13.32
N ALA A 140 -0.19 20.50 14.26
CA ALA A 140 -0.40 19.06 14.11
C ALA A 140 -1.88 18.72 13.93
N GLY A 141 -2.76 19.30 14.77
CA GLY A 141 -4.21 19.10 14.68
C GLY A 141 -4.80 19.58 13.36
N ILE A 142 -4.37 20.75 12.87
CA ILE A 142 -4.80 21.28 11.56
C ILE A 142 -4.32 20.37 10.42
N GLY A 143 -3.04 19.95 10.44
CA GLY A 143 -2.49 19.03 9.44
C GLY A 143 -3.22 17.69 9.40
N CYS A 144 -3.51 17.11 10.57
CA CYS A 144 -4.30 15.89 10.69
C CYS A 144 -5.73 16.08 10.18
N LEU A 145 -6.38 17.22 10.49
CA LEU A 145 -7.72 17.51 9.98
C LEU A 145 -7.73 17.65 8.46
N GLN A 146 -6.76 18.36 7.88
CA GLN A 146 -6.63 18.50 6.43
C GLN A 146 -6.42 17.13 5.76
N MET A 147 -5.57 16.28 6.34
CA MET A 147 -5.38 14.90 5.89
C MET A 147 -6.67 14.09 5.96
N LEU A 148 -7.39 14.19 7.08
CA LEU A 148 -8.66 13.50 7.26
C LEU A 148 -9.67 13.91 6.18
N VAL A 149 -9.81 15.21 5.92
CA VAL A 149 -10.71 15.72 4.88
C VAL A 149 -10.34 15.14 3.51
N ILE A 150 -9.06 15.12 3.14
CA ILE A 150 -8.63 14.56 1.85
C ILE A 150 -8.96 13.07 1.75
N VAL A 151 -8.63 12.29 2.77
CA VAL A 151 -8.89 10.84 2.78
C VAL A 151 -10.40 10.54 2.79
N VAL A 152 -11.20 11.37 3.47
CA VAL A 152 -12.66 11.29 3.44
C VAL A 152 -13.20 11.58 2.04
N VAL A 153 -12.74 12.65 1.38
CA VAL A 153 -13.16 12.98 0.02
C VAL A 153 -12.82 11.84 -0.94
N ASP A 154 -11.59 11.31 -0.85
CA ASP A 154 -11.12 10.17 -1.63
C ASP A 154 -12.03 8.94 -1.43
N PHE A 155 -12.40 8.65 -0.17
CA PHE A 155 -13.34 7.58 0.16
C PHE A 155 -14.74 7.83 -0.40
N LEU A 156 -15.29 9.02 -0.23
CA LEU A 156 -16.64 9.35 -0.69
C LEU A 156 -16.77 9.30 -2.21
N VAL A 157 -15.70 9.63 -2.95
CA VAL A 157 -15.64 9.45 -4.41
C VAL A 157 -15.76 7.96 -4.79
N ASP A 158 -15.19 7.06 -4.00
CA ASP A 158 -15.26 5.61 -4.26
C ASP A 158 -16.58 4.97 -3.89
N VAL A 159 -17.24 5.45 -2.83
CA VAL A 159 -18.44 4.83 -2.23
C VAL A 159 -19.49 4.43 -3.28
N PRO A 160 -19.91 5.28 -4.23
CA PRO A 160 -20.91 4.91 -5.25
C PRO A 160 -20.46 3.76 -6.17
N TYR A 161 -19.16 3.59 -6.36
CA TYR A 161 -18.57 2.63 -7.29
C TYR A 161 -18.16 1.32 -6.61
N LEU A 162 -18.03 1.29 -5.27
CA LEU A 162 -17.65 0.09 -4.52
C LEU A 162 -18.53 -1.13 -4.85
N ARG A 163 -19.82 -0.93 -5.15
CA ARG A 163 -20.73 -2.02 -5.55
C ARG A 163 -20.33 -2.70 -6.87
N ARG A 164 -19.67 -1.97 -7.76
CA ARG A 164 -19.23 -2.44 -9.09
C ARG A 164 -17.77 -2.91 -9.10
N TRP A 165 -16.99 -2.58 -8.06
CA TRP A 165 -15.61 -3.02 -7.96
C TRP A 165 -15.51 -4.53 -7.90
N SER A 166 -14.56 -5.10 -8.65
CA SER A 166 -14.12 -6.46 -8.41
C SER A 166 -13.31 -6.51 -7.11
N PHE A 167 -13.17 -7.70 -6.53
CA PHE A 167 -12.34 -7.88 -5.34
C PHE A 167 -10.86 -7.61 -5.66
N GLY A 168 -10.41 -7.93 -6.88
CA GLY A 168 -9.07 -7.59 -7.36
C GLY A 168 -8.74 -6.09 -7.30
N VAL A 169 -9.71 -5.20 -7.58
CA VAL A 169 -9.51 -3.74 -7.46
C VAL A 169 -9.29 -3.33 -6.00
N LEU A 170 -10.08 -3.89 -5.06
CA LEU A 170 -9.87 -3.65 -3.63
C LEU A 170 -8.50 -4.16 -3.17
N GLU A 171 -8.14 -5.39 -3.55
CA GLU A 171 -6.86 -6.01 -3.21
C GLU A 171 -5.69 -5.15 -3.71
N GLN A 172 -5.76 -4.64 -4.94
CA GLN A 172 -4.74 -3.76 -5.49
C GLN A 172 -4.65 -2.42 -4.74
N THR A 173 -5.79 -1.79 -4.43
CA THR A 173 -5.83 -0.53 -3.67
C THR A 173 -5.22 -0.70 -2.28
N ALA A 174 -5.56 -1.80 -1.59
CA ALA A 174 -5.00 -2.14 -0.29
C ALA A 174 -3.48 -2.39 -0.36
N ASN A 175 -3.00 -3.13 -1.36
CA ASN A 175 -1.57 -3.42 -1.55
C ASN A 175 -0.76 -2.16 -1.91
N ARG A 176 -1.30 -1.25 -2.73
CA ARG A 176 -0.65 0.04 -3.03
C ARG A 176 -0.47 0.89 -1.78
N SER A 177 -1.49 0.93 -0.91
CA SER A 177 -1.39 1.62 0.37
C SER A 177 -0.31 0.99 1.26
N PHE A 178 -0.26 -0.35 1.34
CA PHE A 178 0.78 -1.05 2.09
C PHE A 178 2.19 -0.71 1.60
N GLY A 179 2.41 -0.64 0.29
CA GLY A 179 3.70 -0.24 -0.28
C GLY A 179 4.17 1.14 0.20
N ARG A 180 3.25 2.10 0.30
CA ARG A 180 3.54 3.45 0.85
C ARG A 180 4.00 3.40 2.30
N VAL A 181 3.33 2.58 3.11
CA VAL A 181 3.67 2.41 4.53
C VAL A 181 5.05 1.75 4.66
N GLY A 182 5.35 0.71 3.88
CA GLY A 182 6.66 0.06 3.87
C GLY A 182 7.80 1.04 3.57
N VAL A 183 7.61 1.95 2.61
CA VAL A 183 8.62 2.97 2.27
C VAL A 183 8.82 3.99 3.38
N VAL A 184 7.75 4.45 4.02
CA VAL A 184 7.85 5.32 5.19
C VAL A 184 8.69 4.66 6.28
N HIS A 185 8.49 3.38 6.55
CA HIS A 185 9.23 2.66 7.58
C HIS A 185 10.69 2.41 7.18
N LEU A 186 10.94 2.09 5.92
CA LEU A 186 12.30 1.94 5.43
C LEU A 186 13.07 3.26 5.52
N ALA A 187 12.43 4.36 5.14
CA ALA A 187 13.00 5.70 5.23
C ALA A 187 13.20 6.16 6.68
N LEU A 188 12.34 5.73 7.61
CA LEU A 188 12.56 5.94 9.04
C LEU A 188 13.73 5.13 9.58
N ILE A 189 13.80 3.84 9.29
CA ILE A 189 14.92 2.96 9.70
C ILE A 189 16.25 3.52 9.20
N PHE A 190 16.33 3.87 7.91
CA PHE A 190 17.54 4.50 7.35
C PHE A 190 17.75 5.93 7.84
N GLY A 191 16.68 6.69 8.09
CA GLY A 191 16.77 8.04 8.63
C GLY A 191 17.35 8.08 10.03
N ILE A 192 17.00 7.13 10.89
CA ILE A 192 17.57 6.97 12.25
C ILE A 192 19.01 6.49 12.16
N PHE A 193 19.32 5.53 11.29
CA PHE A 193 20.69 5.06 11.08
C PHE A 193 21.58 6.21 10.60
N ALA A 194 21.10 7.01 9.65
CA ALA A 194 21.82 8.20 9.18
C ALA A 194 21.91 9.30 10.25
N ALA A 195 20.86 9.55 11.04
CA ALA A 195 20.89 10.52 12.14
C ALA A 195 21.82 10.09 13.29
N ALA A 196 21.92 8.79 13.57
CA ALA A 196 22.88 8.25 14.53
C ALA A 196 24.34 8.44 14.08
N VAL A 197 24.56 8.54 12.76
CA VAL A 197 25.89 8.77 12.16
C VAL A 197 26.14 10.26 11.87
N THR A 198 25.11 11.11 11.85
CA THR A 198 25.20 12.53 11.44
C THR A 198 24.48 13.48 12.40
N ASN A 199 25.20 14.44 13.00
CA ASN A 199 24.69 15.46 13.95
C ASN A 199 23.75 16.54 13.32
N SER A 200 22.91 16.22 12.32
CA SER A 200 22.01 17.20 11.68
C SER A 200 20.62 16.64 11.33
N PRO A 201 19.67 16.64 12.29
CA PRO A 201 18.34 16.05 12.10
C PRO A 201 17.44 16.78 11.08
N ALA A 202 17.53 18.12 10.96
CA ALA A 202 16.66 18.90 10.06
C ALA A 202 16.87 18.56 8.56
N ARG A 203 18.11 18.31 8.13
CA ARG A 203 18.41 17.91 6.75
C ARG A 203 17.84 16.52 6.39
N MET A 204 17.63 15.67 7.38
CA MET A 204 17.13 14.30 7.19
C MET A 204 15.62 14.25 6.94
N PHE A 205 14.84 15.11 7.61
CA PHE A 205 13.40 15.19 7.38
C PHE A 205 13.07 15.68 5.96
N GLY A 206 13.85 16.62 5.41
CA GLY A 206 13.72 17.02 4.01
C GLY A 206 13.93 15.86 3.03
N VAL A 207 14.96 15.03 3.25
CA VAL A 207 15.23 13.83 2.43
C VAL A 207 14.07 12.83 2.52
N PHE A 208 13.53 12.62 3.72
CA PHE A 208 12.36 11.75 3.93
C PHE A 208 11.14 12.24 3.14
N VAL A 209 10.80 13.54 3.23
CA VAL A 209 9.68 14.14 2.51
C VAL A 209 9.84 13.96 0.99
N VAL A 210 11.05 14.19 0.47
CA VAL A 210 11.37 14.03 -0.96
C VAL A 210 11.26 12.57 -1.40
N LEU A 211 11.87 11.63 -0.67
CA LEU A 211 11.82 10.20 -0.99
C LEU A 211 10.39 9.65 -0.95
N LYS A 212 9.61 10.03 0.07
CA LYS A 212 8.20 9.64 0.17
C LYS A 212 7.40 10.17 -1.03
N THR A 213 7.63 11.43 -1.40
CA THR A 213 6.92 12.08 -2.51
C THR A 213 7.26 11.39 -3.83
N LEU A 214 8.56 11.18 -4.11
CA LEU A 214 9.02 10.49 -5.31
C LEU A 214 8.47 9.07 -5.41
N TYR A 215 8.42 8.32 -4.31
CA TYR A 215 7.82 6.99 -4.28
C TYR A 215 6.30 7.04 -4.49
N SER A 216 5.61 8.00 -3.88
CA SER A 216 4.17 8.15 -4.07
C SER A 216 3.84 8.46 -5.54
N LEU A 217 4.63 9.31 -6.19
CA LEU A 217 4.53 9.58 -7.62
C LEU A 217 4.85 8.35 -8.47
N SER A 218 5.86 7.56 -8.11
CA SER A 218 6.21 6.35 -8.88
C SER A 218 5.10 5.28 -8.83
N THR A 219 4.38 5.18 -7.72
CA THR A 219 3.23 4.26 -7.60
C THR A 219 1.97 4.75 -8.32
N ALA A 220 1.91 6.03 -8.70
CA ALA A 220 0.85 6.56 -9.57
C ALA A 220 1.08 6.18 -11.05
N LEU A 221 2.31 5.76 -11.41
CA LEU A 221 2.59 5.24 -12.74
C LEU A 221 1.98 3.84 -12.90
N PRO A 222 1.45 3.49 -14.09
CA PRO A 222 0.92 2.16 -14.34
C PRO A 222 2.01 1.12 -14.12
N MET A 223 1.77 0.18 -13.21
CA MET A 223 2.71 -0.92 -12.98
C MET A 223 2.73 -1.79 -14.24
N TYR A 224 3.85 -1.76 -14.96
CA TYR A 224 4.01 -2.51 -16.20
C TYR A 224 4.11 -4.01 -15.88
N GLU A 225 3.01 -4.74 -16.09
CA GLU A 225 2.95 -6.21 -16.03
C GLU A 225 3.05 -6.76 -17.47
N PRO A 226 4.26 -7.05 -17.99
CA PRO A 226 4.40 -7.54 -19.35
C PRO A 226 3.86 -8.98 -19.46
N ALA A 227 3.03 -9.21 -20.48
CA ALA A 227 2.46 -10.53 -20.77
C ALA A 227 3.54 -11.59 -21.09
N THR A 228 4.71 -11.15 -21.57
CA THR A 228 5.87 -12.00 -21.84
C THR A 228 7.11 -11.43 -21.15
N PRO A 229 7.98 -12.27 -20.55
CA PRO A 229 9.17 -11.77 -19.88
C PRO A 229 10.09 -11.02 -20.87
N PRO A 230 10.65 -9.87 -20.48
CA PRO A 230 11.61 -9.15 -21.32
C PRO A 230 12.80 -10.05 -21.69
N LYS A 231 13.22 -10.01 -22.95
CA LYS A 231 14.28 -10.90 -23.47
C LYS A 231 15.59 -10.83 -22.67
N TRP A 232 15.93 -9.67 -22.12
CA TRP A 232 17.13 -9.50 -21.29
C TRP A 232 17.01 -10.20 -19.94
N LEU A 233 15.81 -10.15 -19.34
CA LEU A 233 15.53 -10.76 -18.05
C LEU A 233 15.55 -12.28 -18.17
N SER A 234 14.95 -12.83 -19.23
CA SER A 234 15.02 -14.27 -19.50
C SER A 234 16.45 -14.75 -19.71
N ARG A 235 17.30 -14.00 -20.42
CA ARG A 235 18.72 -14.34 -20.59
C ARG A 235 19.49 -14.30 -19.27
N ALA A 236 19.22 -13.31 -18.42
CA ALA A 236 19.87 -13.19 -17.11
C ALA A 236 19.42 -14.31 -16.16
N MET A 237 18.11 -14.55 -16.05
CA MET A 237 17.53 -15.55 -15.15
C MET A 237 17.92 -16.98 -15.56
N ASN A 238 17.89 -17.31 -16.86
CA ASN A 238 18.35 -18.60 -17.36
C ASN A 238 19.87 -18.81 -17.17
N ARG A 239 20.65 -17.74 -16.97
CA ARG A 239 22.10 -17.81 -16.70
C ARG A 239 22.41 -17.93 -15.21
N ILE A 240 21.63 -17.29 -14.35
CA ILE A 240 21.85 -17.23 -12.89
C ILE A 240 21.18 -18.41 -12.19
N ARG A 241 20.00 -18.81 -12.65
CA ARG A 241 19.17 -19.84 -12.03
C ARG A 241 19.09 -21.03 -12.97
N ARG A 242 19.82 -22.11 -12.64
CA ARG A 242 19.50 -23.44 -13.19
C ARG A 242 18.24 -23.90 -12.48
N GLU A 243 17.09 -23.57 -13.05
CA GLU A 243 15.79 -24.01 -12.53
C GLU A 243 15.69 -25.55 -12.53
N PRO A 244 14.81 -26.14 -11.69
CA PRO A 244 14.71 -27.57 -11.52
C PRO A 244 14.36 -28.24 -12.86
N GLU A 245 15.18 -29.21 -13.27
CA GLU A 245 14.98 -30.13 -14.41
C GLU A 245 14.23 -29.57 -15.63
N GLY A 246 14.97 -29.04 -16.60
CA GLY A 246 14.51 -28.89 -17.99
C GLY A 246 13.52 -27.76 -18.27
N GLN A 247 13.08 -27.00 -17.27
CA GLN A 247 12.19 -25.83 -17.45
C GLN A 247 12.99 -24.55 -17.67
N ARG A 248 12.55 -23.71 -18.61
CA ARG A 248 13.12 -22.37 -18.80
C ARG A 248 12.35 -21.35 -17.96
N PHE A 249 13.00 -20.23 -17.66
CA PHE A 249 12.38 -19.09 -16.96
C PHE A 249 11.09 -18.62 -17.64
N GLU A 250 11.02 -18.68 -18.97
CA GLU A 250 9.82 -18.30 -19.71
C GLU A 250 8.62 -19.20 -19.40
N ASP A 251 8.85 -20.50 -19.23
CA ASP A 251 7.78 -21.47 -18.92
C ASP A 251 7.26 -21.27 -17.50
N MET A 252 8.17 -21.01 -16.55
CA MET A 252 7.83 -20.66 -15.18
C MET A 252 7.07 -19.33 -15.10
N TRP A 253 7.49 -18.31 -15.86
CA TRP A 253 6.78 -17.04 -15.94
C TRP A 253 5.34 -17.22 -16.41
N VAL A 254 5.12 -17.97 -17.49
CA VAL A 254 3.76 -18.25 -18.01
C VAL A 254 2.94 -19.03 -16.98
N LYS A 255 3.53 -20.03 -16.33
CA LYS A 255 2.87 -20.83 -15.29
C LYS A 255 2.45 -19.97 -14.09
N ASP A 256 3.33 -19.08 -13.63
CA ASP A 256 3.07 -18.16 -12.52
C ASP A 256 2.00 -17.13 -12.89
N GLN A 257 2.05 -16.56 -14.09
CA GLN A 257 1.01 -15.66 -14.60
C GLN A 257 -0.36 -16.36 -14.69
N ALA A 258 -0.40 -17.58 -15.24
CA ALA A 258 -1.64 -18.35 -15.32
C ALA A 258 -2.17 -18.74 -13.93
N ALA A 259 -1.29 -19.02 -12.97
CA ALA A 259 -1.68 -19.27 -11.58
C ALA A 259 -2.25 -18.02 -10.91
N GLU A 260 -1.64 -16.86 -11.13
CA GLU A 260 -2.09 -15.58 -10.59
C GLU A 260 -3.46 -15.17 -11.18
N VAL A 261 -3.67 -15.35 -12.49
CA VAL A 261 -4.98 -15.12 -13.12
C VAL A 261 -6.04 -16.03 -12.51
N ARG A 262 -5.76 -17.34 -12.35
CA ARG A 262 -6.70 -18.27 -11.71
C ARG A 262 -7.04 -17.85 -10.27
N ARG A 263 -6.05 -17.41 -9.49
CA ARG A 263 -6.23 -16.91 -8.12
C ARG A 263 -7.15 -15.68 -8.09
N ARG A 264 -6.86 -14.68 -8.93
CA ARG A 264 -7.66 -13.44 -9.04
C ARG A 264 -9.12 -13.76 -9.40
N THR A 265 -9.34 -14.59 -10.42
CA THR A 265 -10.69 -15.01 -10.84
C THR A 265 -11.42 -15.74 -9.71
N ARG A 266 -10.74 -16.65 -9.01
CA ARG A 266 -11.33 -17.40 -7.90
C ARG A 266 -11.70 -16.49 -6.73
N ASN A 267 -10.85 -15.52 -6.37
CA ASN A 267 -11.17 -14.53 -5.35
C ASN A 267 -12.33 -13.60 -5.75
N ASP A 268 -12.51 -13.33 -7.04
CA ASP A 268 -13.60 -12.53 -7.61
C ASP A 268 -14.93 -13.29 -7.77
N GLU A 269 -14.97 -14.61 -7.54
CA GLU A 269 -16.20 -15.41 -7.59
C GLU A 269 -17.25 -14.83 -6.62
N VAL A 270 -18.51 -14.79 -7.08
CA VAL A 270 -19.64 -14.41 -6.21
C VAL A 270 -19.72 -15.41 -5.06
N TRP A 271 -19.83 -14.90 -3.83
CA TRP A 271 -19.96 -15.75 -2.67
C TRP A 271 -21.33 -16.44 -2.65
N THR A 272 -21.35 -17.73 -2.96
CA THR A 272 -22.56 -18.59 -2.88
C THR A 272 -22.68 -19.31 -1.54
N GLY A 273 -21.69 -19.14 -0.65
CA GLY A 273 -21.61 -19.78 0.66
C GLY A 273 -22.50 -19.13 1.71
N ALA A 274 -23.80 -19.02 1.44
CA ALA A 274 -24.82 -18.98 2.47
C ALA A 274 -25.36 -20.41 2.64
N GLY A 275 -24.52 -21.30 3.21
CA GLY A 275 -25.08 -22.41 3.97
C GLY A 275 -25.65 -21.78 5.24
N ARG A 276 -26.96 -21.94 5.42
CA ARG A 276 -27.79 -21.43 6.53
C ARG A 276 -27.08 -21.44 7.88
#